data_AF-A0A6C0H0N2-F1
#
_entry.id   AF-A0A6C0H0N2-F1
#
_cell.length_a   1.000
_cell.length_b   1.000
_cell.length_c   1.000
_cell.angle_alpha   90.00
_cell.angle_beta   90.00
_cell.angle_gamma   90.00
#
_symmetry.space_group_name_H-M   'P 1'
#
loop_
_entity.id
_entity.type
_entity.pdbx_description
1 polymer ?
#
loop_
_entity_poly.entity_id
_entity_poly.type
_entity_poly.pdbx_seq_one_letter_code
_entity_poly.pdbx_strand_id
1 'polypeptide(L)'
;MSILIKTINYEISGRGQGKVGLEVELQKRAYKYVLTPKIYDVAYNDEQALISMTHLNEMCIADKYGDQPENISEKIWEQIHIIIDKLYNEAEIEYIDITPYNFIEKDNKIYIIDFGDAYYRTKSKKINWFLEKFLNGFNGWNPDFE
;
A
#
# COMPACT_ATOMS: atom_id res chain seq x y z
N MET A 1 17.32 7.42 -13.20
CA MET A 1 16.25 7.18 -12.20
C MET A 1 14.92 7.42 -12.91
N SER A 2 13.98 6.47 -12.86
CA SER A 2 12.66 6.59 -13.51
C SER A 2 11.64 7.11 -12.50
N ILE A 3 10.74 7.99 -12.94
CA ILE A 3 9.71 8.63 -12.10
C ILE A 3 8.33 8.17 -12.60
N LEU A 4 7.47 7.82 -11.65
CA LEU A 4 6.05 7.56 -11.86
C LEU A 4 5.27 8.76 -11.33
N ILE A 5 4.29 9.24 -12.09
CA ILE A 5 3.36 10.28 -11.64
C ILE A 5 2.00 9.62 -11.43
N LYS A 6 1.61 9.46 -10.16
CA LYS A 6 0.25 9.05 -9.81
C LYS A 6 -0.64 10.30 -9.84
N THR A 7 -1.68 10.26 -10.67
CA THR A 7 -2.68 11.33 -10.77
C THR A 7 -3.94 10.89 -10.06
N ILE A 8 -4.40 11.67 -9.08
CA ILE A 8 -5.65 11.43 -8.36
C ILE A 8 -6.58 12.59 -8.67
N ASN A 9 -7.56 12.36 -9.54
CA ASN A 9 -8.62 13.32 -9.82
C ASN A 9 -9.70 13.22 -8.74
N TYR A 10 -10.02 14.34 -8.09
CA TYR A 10 -10.88 14.35 -6.91
C TYR A 10 -12.33 14.01 -7.21
N GLU A 11 -12.84 14.43 -8.37
CA GLU A 11 -14.20 14.13 -8.82
C GLU A 11 -14.34 12.63 -9.10
N ILE A 12 -13.40 12.06 -9.84
CA ILE A 12 -13.42 10.65 -10.24
C ILE A 12 -13.19 9.74 -9.04
N SER A 13 -12.21 10.05 -8.19
CA SER A 13 -11.87 9.19 -7.06
C SER A 13 -12.82 9.37 -5.87
N GLY A 14 -13.60 10.45 -5.82
CA GLY A 14 -14.37 10.84 -4.64
C GLY A 14 -13.47 11.18 -3.43
N ARG A 15 -12.18 11.46 -3.66
CA ARG A 15 -11.20 11.71 -2.60
C ARG A 15 -10.80 13.17 -2.64
N GLY A 16 -11.11 13.90 -1.58
CA GLY A 16 -10.62 15.27 -1.42
C GLY A 16 -9.12 15.34 -1.10
N GLN A 17 -8.56 16.54 -1.23
CA GLN A 17 -7.15 16.83 -0.94
C GLN A 17 -6.68 16.31 0.43
N GLY A 18 -7.54 16.35 1.46
CA GLY A 18 -7.20 15.82 2.80
C GLY A 18 -6.93 14.31 2.82
N LYS A 19 -7.75 13.50 2.11
CA LYS A 19 -7.54 12.04 2.03
C LYS A 19 -6.30 11.70 1.21
N VAL A 20 -5.96 12.51 0.20
CA VAL A 20 -4.70 12.36 -0.54
C VAL A 20 -3.49 12.78 0.29
N GLY A 21 -3.60 13.87 1.06
CA GLY A 21 -2.57 14.31 1.98
C GLY A 21 -2.21 13.24 3.00
N LEU A 22 -3.22 12.56 3.55
CA LEU A 22 -3.01 11.43 4.46
C LEU A 22 -2.29 10.25 3.78
N GLU A 23 -2.71 9.85 2.57
CA GLU A 23 -2.01 8.80 1.80
C GLU A 23 -0.52 9.12 1.64
N VAL A 24 -0.21 10.34 1.21
CA VAL A 24 1.18 10.81 1.02
C VAL A 24 1.95 10.77 2.33
N GLU A 25 1.34 11.18 3.43
CA GLU A 25 1.97 11.18 4.76
C GLU A 25 2.31 9.75 5.21
N LEU A 26 1.35 8.83 5.10
CA LEU A 26 1.52 7.43 5.47
C LEU A 26 2.56 6.74 4.60
N GLN A 27 2.56 6.99 3.29
CA GLN A 27 3.58 6.45 2.38
C GLN A 27 4.98 6.99 2.74
N LYS A 28 5.12 8.29 3.02
CA LYS A 28 6.40 8.87 3.49
C LYS A 28 6.86 8.25 4.82
N ARG A 29 5.94 7.90 5.71
CA ARG A 29 6.25 7.21 6.97
C ARG A 29 6.71 5.78 6.72
N ALA A 30 5.98 5.01 5.91
CA ALA A 30 6.36 3.65 5.50
C ALA A 30 7.72 3.61 4.77
N TYR A 31 8.06 4.66 4.01
CA TYR A 31 9.35 4.78 3.33
C TYR A 31 10.54 4.78 4.29
N LYS A 32 10.39 5.24 5.54
CA LYS A 32 11.46 5.19 6.55
C LYS A 32 11.92 3.76 6.86
N TYR A 33 11.05 2.78 6.62
CA TYR A 33 11.31 1.34 6.77
C TYR A 33 11.61 0.67 5.41
N VAL A 34 11.73 1.45 4.34
CA VAL A 34 12.02 1.01 2.97
C VAL A 34 10.95 0.04 2.44
N LEU A 35 9.67 0.23 2.80
CA LEU A 35 8.56 -0.66 2.43
C LEU A 35 7.82 -0.22 1.16
N THR A 36 8.08 0.98 0.65
CA THR A 36 7.33 1.62 -0.44
C THR A 36 8.26 2.49 -1.31
N PRO A 37 7.90 2.82 -2.56
CA PRO A 37 8.63 3.81 -3.35
C PRO A 37 8.75 5.17 -2.66
N LYS A 38 9.87 5.85 -2.89
CA LYS A 38 10.11 7.21 -2.39
C LYS A 38 9.22 8.20 -3.13
N ILE A 39 8.49 9.03 -2.41
CA ILE A 39 7.86 10.24 -2.96
C ILE A 39 8.90 11.37 -3.04
N TYR A 40 9.01 11.98 -4.22
CA TYR A 40 9.87 13.14 -4.48
C TYR A 40 9.14 14.46 -4.31
N ASP A 41 7.95 14.55 -4.90
CA ASP A 41 7.19 15.79 -4.95
C ASP A 41 5.69 15.50 -4.99
N VAL A 42 4.90 16.44 -4.49
CA VAL A 42 3.44 16.39 -4.54
C VAL A 42 2.89 17.76 -4.89
N ALA A 43 2.18 17.83 -6.01
CA ALA A 43 1.45 19.02 -6.42
C ALA A 43 -0.05 18.82 -6.19
N TYR A 44 -0.72 19.86 -5.70
CA TYR A 44 -2.16 19.90 -5.53
C TYR A 44 -2.71 21.08 -6.35
N ASN A 45 -3.85 20.86 -7.02
CA ASN A 45 -4.69 21.93 -7.55
C ASN A 45 -6.15 21.63 -7.18
N ASP A 46 -7.10 22.43 -7.65
CA ASP A 46 -8.52 22.30 -7.27
C ASP A 46 -9.19 21.01 -7.78
N GLU A 47 -8.62 20.35 -8.80
CA GLU A 47 -9.21 19.20 -9.49
C GLU A 47 -8.50 17.88 -9.17
N GLN A 48 -7.21 17.93 -8.85
CA GLN A 48 -6.37 16.75 -8.75
C GLN A 48 -5.12 16.94 -7.90
N ALA A 49 -4.57 15.81 -7.45
CA ALA A 49 -3.23 15.71 -6.91
C ALA A 49 -2.31 14.93 -7.87
N LEU A 50 -1.06 15.39 -7.98
CA LEU A 50 0.01 14.72 -8.73
C LEU A 50 1.10 14.30 -7.74
N ILE A 51 1.32 13.00 -7.60
CA ILE A 51 2.34 12.44 -6.70
C ILE A 51 3.47 11.87 -7.55
N SER A 52 4.63 12.53 -7.51
CA SER A 52 5.84 12.08 -8.20
C SER A 52 6.64 11.15 -7.30
N MET A 53 6.83 9.91 -7.71
CA MET A 53 7.52 8.89 -6.90
C MET A 53 8.44 7.99 -7.72
N THR A 54 9.28 7.20 -7.05
CA THR A 54 10.16 6.23 -7.72
C THR A 54 9.34 5.26 -8.54
N HIS A 55 9.62 5.18 -9.84
CA HIS A 55 9.06 4.13 -10.67
C HIS A 55 9.90 2.85 -10.49
N LEU A 56 9.27 1.78 -10.01
CA LEU A 56 9.92 0.47 -9.87
C LEU A 56 10.18 -0.18 -11.24
N ASN A 57 9.47 0.24 -12.31
CA ASN A 57 9.48 -0.38 -13.64
C ASN A 57 9.22 -1.89 -13.57
N GLU A 58 8.24 -2.28 -12.76
CA GLU A 58 7.80 -3.67 -12.65
C GLU A 58 6.28 -3.75 -12.54
N MET A 59 5.74 -4.92 -12.86
CA MET A 59 4.31 -5.24 -12.73
C MET A 59 3.92 -5.50 -11.27
N CYS A 60 2.63 -5.33 -10.95
CA CYS A 60 2.11 -5.74 -9.64
C CYS A 60 2.06 -7.26 -9.52
N ILE A 61 1.87 -7.76 -8.29
CA ILE A 61 1.78 -9.20 -8.02
C ILE A 61 0.62 -9.82 -8.82
N ALA A 62 -0.52 -9.13 -8.93
CA ALA A 62 -1.67 -9.62 -9.67
C ALA A 62 -1.33 -9.87 -11.15
N ASP A 63 -0.69 -8.90 -11.79
CA ASP A 63 -0.31 -9.01 -13.21
C ASP A 63 0.79 -10.06 -13.44
N LYS A 64 1.70 -10.24 -12.48
CA LYS A 64 2.85 -11.14 -12.61
C LYS A 64 2.53 -12.60 -12.29
N TYR A 65 1.67 -12.83 -11.31
CA TYR A 65 1.41 -14.16 -10.73
C TYR A 65 -0.08 -14.54 -10.72
N GLY A 66 -0.99 -13.61 -11.02
CA GLY A 66 -2.43 -13.78 -10.86
C GLY A 66 -2.94 -13.27 -9.51
N ASP A 67 -4.25 -13.23 -9.39
CA ASP A 67 -4.97 -12.69 -8.22
C ASP A 67 -5.40 -13.77 -7.21
N GLN A 68 -5.28 -15.05 -7.54
CA GLN A 68 -5.65 -16.13 -6.63
C GLN A 68 -4.53 -16.37 -5.58
N PRO A 69 -4.85 -16.44 -4.27
CA PRO A 69 -3.85 -16.66 -3.22
C PRO A 69 -2.95 -17.89 -3.41
N GLU A 70 -3.50 -18.97 -3.99
CA GLU A 70 -2.79 -20.21 -4.30
C GLU A 70 -1.71 -20.06 -5.38
N ASN A 71 -1.78 -19.02 -6.21
CA ASN A 71 -0.76 -18.75 -7.23
C ASN A 71 0.48 -18.06 -6.63
N ILE A 72 0.39 -17.59 -5.39
CA ILE A 72 1.41 -16.78 -4.74
C ILE A 72 2.30 -17.66 -3.88
N SER A 73 3.61 -17.60 -4.14
CA SER A 73 4.59 -18.38 -3.39
C SER A 73 4.63 -17.98 -1.90
N GLU A 74 4.96 -18.94 -1.04
CA GLU A 74 5.14 -18.72 0.40
C GLU A 74 6.17 -17.62 0.70
N LYS A 75 7.27 -17.55 -0.06
CA LYS A 75 8.28 -16.50 0.07
C LYS A 75 7.73 -15.07 -0.16
N ILE A 76 6.75 -14.93 -1.05
CA ILE A 76 6.09 -13.64 -1.28
C ILE A 76 5.17 -13.33 -0.10
N TRP A 77 4.39 -14.31 0.37
CA TRP A 77 3.54 -14.15 1.54
C TRP A 77 4.33 -13.76 2.79
N GLU A 78 5.45 -14.42 3.07
CA GLU A 78 6.34 -14.09 4.19
C GLU A 78 6.77 -12.62 4.15
N GLN A 79 7.13 -12.11 2.97
CA GLN A 79 7.51 -10.70 2.81
C GLN A 79 6.33 -9.76 3.01
N ILE A 80 5.14 -10.10 2.51
CA ILE A 80 3.93 -9.30 2.76
C ILE A 80 3.62 -9.28 4.26
N HIS A 81 3.68 -10.41 4.96
CA HIS A 81 3.52 -10.48 6.42
C HIS A 81 4.50 -9.57 7.15
N ILE A 82 5.78 -9.61 6.79
CA ILE A 82 6.80 -8.73 7.38
C ILE A 82 6.45 -7.26 7.14
N ILE A 83 5.97 -6.90 5.94
CA ILE A 83 5.60 -5.52 5.63
C ILE A 83 4.39 -5.09 6.46
N ILE A 84 3.32 -5.90 6.51
CA ILE A 84 2.09 -5.57 7.22
C ILE A 84 2.33 -5.49 8.74
N ASP A 85 3.13 -6.42 9.28
CA ASP A 85 3.57 -6.39 10.69
C ASP A 85 4.33 -5.10 11.00
N LYS A 86 5.31 -4.72 10.16
CA LYS A 86 6.08 -3.48 10.33
C LYS A 86 5.19 -2.24 10.25
N LEU A 87 4.24 -2.21 9.32
CA LEU A 87 3.28 -1.10 9.23
C LEU A 87 2.49 -0.98 10.53
N TYR A 88 1.97 -2.08 11.05
CA TYR A 88 1.10 -2.09 12.22
C TYR A 88 1.85 -1.81 13.53
N ASN A 89 2.99 -2.47 13.76
CA ASN A 89 3.70 -2.48 15.03
C ASN A 89 4.76 -1.38 15.13
N GLU A 90 5.42 -1.02 14.03
CA GLU A 90 6.50 -0.03 14.04
C GLU A 90 6.05 1.31 13.46
N ALA A 91 5.33 1.29 12.34
CA ALA A 91 4.89 2.52 11.69
C ALA A 91 3.57 3.07 12.24
N GLU A 92 2.84 2.34 13.11
CA GLU A 92 1.52 2.74 13.63
C GLU A 92 0.48 3.00 12.51
N ILE A 93 0.57 2.23 11.42
CA ILE A 93 -0.31 2.31 10.25
C ILE A 93 -1.17 1.05 10.19
N GLU A 94 -2.48 1.23 10.14
CA GLU A 94 -3.41 0.15 9.78
C GLU A 94 -3.57 0.15 8.26
N TYR A 95 -3.07 -0.92 7.63
CA TYR A 95 -3.14 -1.16 6.19
C TYR A 95 -4.10 -2.32 5.93
N ILE A 96 -5.28 -2.01 5.40
CA ILE A 96 -6.36 -3.00 5.24
C ILE A 96 -6.56 -3.44 3.79
N ASP A 97 -6.10 -2.66 2.82
CA ASP A 97 -6.23 -2.96 1.39
C ASP A 97 -5.14 -3.96 0.93
N ILE A 98 -5.16 -5.14 1.53
CA ILE A 98 -4.22 -6.24 1.28
C ILE A 98 -4.71 -6.99 0.03
N THR A 99 -4.38 -6.47 -1.14
CA THR A 99 -4.75 -7.02 -2.46
C THR A 99 -3.50 -7.18 -3.33
N PRO A 100 -3.48 -8.11 -4.30
CA PRO A 100 -2.29 -8.38 -5.12
C PRO A 100 -1.91 -7.19 -6.02
N TYR A 101 -2.84 -6.26 -6.25
CA TYR A 101 -2.64 -5.06 -7.06
C TYR A 101 -1.77 -4.00 -6.37
N ASN A 102 -1.75 -4.00 -5.03
CA ASN A 102 -1.05 -2.99 -4.24
C ASN A 102 0.41 -3.34 -3.91
N PHE A 103 0.89 -4.50 -4.37
CA PHE A 103 2.24 -4.96 -4.14
C PHE A 103 3.01 -5.14 -5.45
N ILE A 104 4.28 -4.74 -5.45
CA ILE A 104 5.22 -5.00 -6.54
C ILE A 104 6.38 -5.82 -5.98
N GLU A 105 6.74 -6.90 -6.68
CA GLU A 105 8.00 -7.61 -6.44
C GLU A 105 9.07 -7.12 -7.40
N LYS A 106 10.19 -6.63 -6.85
CA LYS A 106 11.37 -6.24 -7.61
C LYS A 106 12.63 -6.68 -6.90
N ASP A 107 13.56 -7.29 -7.63
CA ASP A 107 14.88 -7.71 -7.10
C ASP A 107 14.76 -8.56 -5.81
N ASN A 108 13.81 -9.50 -5.79
CA ASN A 108 13.45 -10.34 -4.63
C ASN A 108 12.92 -9.57 -3.40
N LYS A 109 12.44 -8.34 -3.57
CA LYS A 109 11.84 -7.52 -2.52
C LYS A 109 10.43 -7.08 -2.88
N ILE A 110 9.51 -7.17 -1.90
CA ILE A 110 8.16 -6.63 -2.03
C ILE A 110 8.10 -5.15 -1.60
N TYR A 111 7.31 -4.38 -2.34
CA TYR A 111 6.99 -2.98 -2.07
C TYR A 111 5.48 -2.76 -2.08
N ILE A 112 4.96 -1.93 -1.18
CA ILE A 112 3.59 -1.40 -1.23
C ILE A 112 3.57 -0.12 -2.07
N ILE A 113 2.59 0.01 -2.97
CA ILE A 113 2.50 1.15 -3.90
C ILE A 113 1.26 2.03 -3.72
N ASP A 114 0.26 1.61 -2.94
CA ASP A 114 -0.94 2.41 -2.66
C ASP A 114 -1.25 2.44 -1.16
N PHE A 115 -1.58 3.60 -0.62
CA PHE A 115 -1.97 3.83 0.78
C PHE A 115 -3.34 4.51 0.90
N GLY A 116 -4.16 4.49 -0.17
CA GLY A 116 -5.41 5.25 -0.27
C GLY A 116 -6.43 4.96 0.83
N ASP A 117 -6.45 3.74 1.36
CA ASP A 117 -7.34 3.29 2.44
C ASP A 117 -6.60 2.93 3.73
N ALA A 118 -5.32 3.29 3.82
CA ALA A 118 -4.55 3.21 5.05
C ALA A 118 -4.91 4.37 5.99
N TYR A 119 -4.75 4.14 7.29
CA TYR A 119 -4.96 5.16 8.32
C TYR A 119 -4.03 4.94 9.51
N TYR A 120 -3.89 5.98 10.33
CA TYR A 120 -3.17 5.85 11.59
C TYR A 120 -3.90 4.92 12.55
N ARG A 121 -3.15 4.00 13.15
CA ARG A 121 -3.61 3.16 14.24
C ARG A 121 -4.04 4.05 15.41
N THR A 122 -5.19 3.74 15.98
CA THR A 122 -5.66 4.41 17.20
C THR A 122 -5.89 3.35 18.29
N LYS A 123 -5.29 3.56 19.47
CA LYS A 123 -5.31 2.57 20.57
C LYS A 123 -6.72 2.18 21.04
N SER A 124 -7.70 3.06 20.84
CA SER A 124 -9.10 2.85 21.22
C SER A 124 -9.92 2.11 20.16
N LYS A 125 -9.43 2.00 18.93
CA LYS A 125 -10.15 1.36 17.84
C LYS A 125 -9.84 -0.13 17.82
N LYS A 126 -10.90 -0.93 17.66
CA LYS A 126 -10.75 -2.37 17.38
C LYS A 126 -10.06 -2.54 16.03
N ILE A 127 -9.05 -3.40 15.98
CA ILE A 127 -8.36 -3.77 14.73
C ILE A 127 -9.35 -4.29 13.69
N ASN A 128 -9.12 -3.96 12.42
CA ASN A 128 -9.91 -4.51 11.32
C ASN A 128 -9.84 -6.05 11.34
N TRP A 129 -10.97 -6.71 11.10
CA TRP A 129 -11.11 -8.17 11.21
C TRP A 129 -10.15 -8.92 10.28
N PHE A 130 -9.96 -8.43 9.06
CA PHE A 130 -9.10 -9.06 8.07
C PHE A 130 -7.63 -8.83 8.43
N LEU A 131 -7.27 -7.59 8.80
CA LEU A 131 -5.92 -7.27 9.25
C LEU A 131 -5.51 -8.11 10.47
N GLU A 132 -6.41 -8.28 11.44
CA GLU A 132 -6.18 -9.15 12.59
C GLU A 132 -5.95 -10.61 12.17
N LYS A 133 -6.80 -11.13 11.28
CA LYS A 133 -6.65 -12.48 10.74
C LYS A 133 -5.31 -12.64 10.00
N PHE A 134 -4.93 -11.64 9.20
CA PHE A 134 -3.69 -11.62 8.43
C PHE A 134 -2.47 -11.64 9.35
N LEU A 135 -2.43 -10.74 10.36
CA LEU A 135 -1.35 -10.70 11.36
C LEU A 135 -1.21 -12.02 12.16
N ASN A 136 -2.26 -12.83 12.22
CA ASN A 136 -2.23 -14.17 12.81
C ASN A 136 -1.79 -15.29 11.84
N GLY A 137 -1.21 -14.93 10.68
CA GLY A 137 -0.59 -15.87 9.74
C GLY A 137 -1.51 -16.34 8.61
N PHE A 138 -2.64 -15.69 8.38
CA PHE A 138 -3.50 -16.03 7.24
C PHE A 138 -2.92 -15.52 5.91
N ASN A 139 -2.77 -16.42 4.94
CA ASN A 139 -2.36 -16.09 3.57
C ASN A 139 -3.59 -15.95 2.68
N GLY A 140 -3.96 -14.72 2.35
CA GLY A 140 -5.06 -14.41 1.45
C GLY A 140 -5.20 -12.92 1.22
N TRP A 141 -6.06 -12.56 0.28
CA TRP A 141 -6.40 -11.18 -0.03
C TRP A 141 -7.62 -10.72 0.74
N ASN A 142 -7.70 -9.43 1.03
CA ASN A 142 -8.84 -8.87 1.75
C ASN A 142 -10.07 -8.85 0.83
N PRO A 143 -11.13 -9.64 1.11
CA PRO A 143 -12.32 -9.69 0.27
C PRO A 143 -13.16 -8.41 0.33
N ASP A 144 -12.87 -7.49 1.27
CA ASP A 144 -13.53 -6.18 1.31
C ASP A 144 -13.02 -5.24 0.19
N PHE A 145 -11.98 -5.64 -0.55
CA PHE A 145 -11.34 -4.89 -1.63
C PHE A 145 -11.25 -5.78 -2.88
N GLU A 146 -12.21 -5.63 -3.80
CA GLU A 146 -12.29 -6.34 -5.10
C GLU A 146 -12.07 -5.36 -6.27
#